data_AF-A0A176ZBU8-F1
#
_entry.id   AF-A0A176ZBU8-F1
#
_cell.length_a   1.000
_cell.length_b   1.000
_cell.length_c   1.000
_cell.angle_alpha   90.00
_cell.angle_beta   90.00
_cell.angle_gamma   90.00
#
_symmetry.space_group_name_H-M   'P 1'
#
loop_
_entity.id
_entity.type
_entity.pdbx_description
1 polymer ?
#
loop_
_entity_poly.entity_id
_entity_poly.type
_entity_poly.pdbx_seq_one_letter_code
_entity_poly.pdbx_strand_id
1 'polypeptide(L)'
;MSLLQKAIRRGELQLAQKAAATLLLIAPDRLWRRCGAAAFEEIGVADLQVVSLVTAALAGKRYRATIGGEWKVASFIVDRMAKAPKCRAADDLLLTADSHPLFRRARIDLAAKTIAELIRIATGDAALPVRALAAWYAIGTHPRQTKQLSARPGEPAALFDGLCEAGLPHTVVEIAREGFRKIGLPLCPFVALLCPLAINQASVVQDDDLPLEIMVGETPGWSRDVYTREGRNALEAFLQSDCETARWVRDHIRPGQMVNFLGTVVFRVEGGLVRRRSRWPTGDELRRRVDFECHGPGCPNATEILRLMRNDIGLLNKERANVG
;
A
#
# COMPACT_ATOMS: atom_id res chain seq x y z
N MET A 1 -3.33 -4.81 -14.28
CA MET A 1 -2.44 -4.45 -13.15
C MET A 1 -3.24 -4.14 -11.88
N SER A 2 -4.15 -3.15 -11.92
CA SER A 2 -5.06 -2.80 -10.80
C SER A 2 -5.81 -4.03 -10.22
N LEU A 3 -6.37 -4.87 -11.10
CA LEU A 3 -7.13 -6.07 -10.72
C LEU A 3 -6.33 -7.08 -9.88
N LEU A 4 -5.09 -7.42 -10.28
CA LEU A 4 -4.29 -8.46 -9.59
C LEU A 4 -4.11 -8.14 -8.10
N GLN A 5 -3.63 -6.93 -7.80
CA GLN A 5 -3.33 -6.55 -6.43
C GLN A 5 -4.59 -6.45 -5.56
N LYS A 6 -5.67 -5.88 -6.10
CA LYS A 6 -6.94 -5.78 -5.38
C LYS A 6 -7.60 -7.15 -5.17
N ALA A 7 -7.50 -8.06 -6.13
CA ALA A 7 -7.97 -9.43 -5.98
C ALA A 7 -7.19 -10.17 -4.88
N ILE A 8 -5.87 -10.03 -4.85
CA ILE A 8 -5.04 -10.55 -3.74
C ILE A 8 -5.47 -9.96 -2.39
N ARG A 9 -5.63 -8.64 -2.32
CA ARG A 9 -6.07 -7.91 -1.12
C ARG A 9 -7.40 -8.41 -0.57
N ARG A 10 -8.34 -8.75 -1.47
CA ARG A 10 -9.68 -9.27 -1.14
C ARG A 10 -9.75 -10.79 -1.02
N GLY A 11 -8.66 -11.51 -1.28
CA GLY A 11 -8.65 -12.98 -1.29
C GLY A 11 -9.43 -13.60 -2.45
N GLU A 12 -9.70 -12.85 -3.52
CA GLU A 12 -10.44 -13.30 -4.70
C GLU A 12 -9.53 -14.11 -5.64
N LEU A 13 -9.29 -15.37 -5.26
CA LEU A 13 -8.31 -16.25 -5.88
C LEU A 13 -8.49 -16.39 -7.39
N GLN A 14 -9.72 -16.62 -7.85
CA GLN A 14 -9.98 -16.85 -9.28
C GLN A 14 -9.65 -15.60 -10.12
N LEU A 15 -10.05 -14.42 -9.64
CA LEU A 15 -9.73 -13.14 -10.29
C LEU A 15 -8.23 -12.84 -10.26
N ALA A 16 -7.56 -13.15 -9.14
CA ALA A 16 -6.12 -12.98 -9.02
C ALA A 16 -5.36 -13.88 -10.00
N GLN A 17 -5.74 -15.16 -10.12
CA GLN A 17 -5.15 -16.11 -11.08
C GLN A 17 -5.36 -15.68 -12.52
N LYS A 18 -6.59 -15.29 -12.90
CA LYS A 18 -6.90 -14.77 -14.23
C LYS A 18 -6.03 -13.54 -14.55
N ALA A 19 -5.98 -12.57 -13.65
CA ALA A 19 -5.17 -11.36 -13.85
C ALA A 19 -3.67 -11.67 -13.93
N ALA A 20 -3.17 -12.64 -13.16
CA ALA A 20 -1.79 -13.09 -13.21
C ALA A 20 -1.46 -13.78 -14.54
N ALA A 21 -2.33 -14.67 -15.02
CA ALA A 21 -2.16 -15.35 -16.31
C ALA A 21 -2.08 -14.34 -17.46
N THR A 22 -3.02 -13.40 -17.52
CA THR A 22 -3.03 -12.33 -18.52
C THR A 22 -1.74 -11.51 -18.45
N LEU A 23 -1.34 -11.07 -17.26
CA LEU A 23 -0.12 -10.26 -17.11
C LEU A 23 1.14 -11.04 -17.45
N LEU A 24 1.21 -12.34 -17.16
CA LEU A 24 2.36 -13.16 -17.51
C LEU A 24 2.54 -13.23 -19.03
N LEU A 25 1.43 -13.30 -19.78
CA LEU A 25 1.45 -13.35 -21.24
C LEU A 25 1.86 -12.02 -21.86
N ILE A 26 1.31 -10.90 -21.38
CA ILE A 26 1.46 -9.59 -22.06
C ILE A 26 2.51 -8.67 -21.43
N ALA A 27 2.86 -8.87 -20.16
CA ALA A 27 3.74 -8.00 -19.41
C ALA A 27 4.40 -8.70 -18.19
N PRO A 28 5.21 -9.75 -18.40
CA PRO A 28 5.76 -10.59 -17.33
C PRO A 28 6.56 -9.78 -16.29
N ASP A 29 7.39 -8.84 -16.72
CA ASP A 29 8.17 -7.99 -15.78
C ASP A 29 7.28 -7.09 -14.91
N ARG A 30 6.08 -6.72 -15.40
CA ARG A 30 5.11 -5.97 -14.61
C ARG A 30 4.42 -6.88 -13.59
N LEU A 31 4.10 -8.13 -13.95
CA LEU A 31 3.57 -9.13 -13.01
C LEU A 31 4.50 -9.29 -11.81
N TRP A 32 5.77 -9.65 -12.05
CA TRP A 32 6.72 -9.94 -10.98
C TRP A 32 6.95 -8.74 -10.07
N ARG A 33 7.16 -7.54 -10.63
CA ARG A 33 7.30 -6.32 -9.82
C ARG A 33 6.05 -6.04 -8.98
N ARG A 34 4.86 -6.31 -9.51
CA ARG A 34 3.59 -6.10 -8.78
C ARG A 34 3.39 -7.12 -7.68
N CYS A 35 3.74 -8.39 -7.89
CA CYS A 35 3.71 -9.39 -6.82
C CYS A 35 4.67 -8.99 -5.70
N GLY A 36 5.89 -8.54 -6.04
CA GLY A 36 6.84 -8.01 -5.05
C GLY A 36 6.27 -6.84 -4.25
N ALA A 37 5.74 -5.82 -4.93
CA ALA A 37 5.10 -4.68 -4.26
C ALA A 37 3.94 -5.11 -3.36
N ALA A 38 3.03 -5.95 -3.86
CA ALA A 38 1.88 -6.42 -3.11
C ALA A 38 2.25 -7.32 -1.93
N ALA A 39 3.39 -8.04 -1.97
CA ALA A 39 3.87 -8.79 -0.81
C ALA A 39 4.18 -7.88 0.37
N PHE A 40 4.93 -6.79 0.14
CA PHE A 40 5.26 -5.83 1.20
C PHE A 40 4.09 -4.91 1.56
N GLU A 41 3.21 -4.59 0.61
CA GLU A 41 2.07 -3.67 0.82
C GLU A 41 0.85 -4.35 1.45
N GLU A 42 0.48 -5.54 0.97
CA GLU A 42 -0.79 -6.20 1.35
C GLU A 42 -0.60 -7.26 2.42
N ILE A 43 0.52 -8.01 2.39
CA ILE A 43 0.80 -9.07 3.37
C ILE A 43 1.64 -8.49 4.51
N GLY A 44 2.76 -7.85 4.19
CA GLY A 44 3.62 -7.14 5.14
C GLY A 44 4.03 -8.02 6.32
N VAL A 45 3.91 -7.49 7.54
CA VAL A 45 4.27 -8.20 8.79
C VAL A 45 3.31 -9.32 9.17
N ALA A 46 2.17 -9.49 8.48
CA ALA A 46 1.19 -10.52 8.85
C ALA A 46 1.59 -11.94 8.44
N ASP A 47 2.40 -12.09 7.38
CA ASP A 47 2.90 -13.39 6.94
C ASP A 47 4.25 -13.23 6.22
N LEU A 48 5.32 -13.19 7.02
CA LEU A 48 6.69 -13.03 6.52
C LEU A 48 7.16 -14.22 5.67
N GLN A 49 6.56 -15.41 5.84
CA GLN A 49 6.87 -16.56 5.00
C GLN A 49 6.36 -16.35 3.57
N VAL A 50 5.14 -15.81 3.42
CA VAL A 50 4.63 -15.45 2.09
C VAL A 50 5.44 -14.31 1.47
N VAL A 51 5.83 -13.31 2.26
CA VAL A 51 6.72 -12.24 1.77
C VAL A 51 8.07 -12.83 1.29
N SER A 52 8.69 -13.73 2.06
CA SER A 52 9.97 -14.35 1.67
C SER A 52 9.83 -15.21 0.40
N LEU A 53 8.76 -15.99 0.28
CA LEU A 53 8.48 -16.80 -0.91
C LEU A 53 8.35 -15.94 -2.17
N VAL A 54 7.61 -14.83 -2.08
CA VAL A 54 7.46 -13.90 -3.21
C VAL A 54 8.80 -13.27 -3.56
N THR A 55 9.56 -12.79 -2.57
CA THR A 55 10.89 -12.20 -2.77
C THR A 55 11.84 -13.19 -3.45
N ALA A 56 11.86 -14.46 -3.04
CA ALA A 56 12.63 -15.50 -3.70
C ALA A 56 12.21 -15.73 -5.17
N ALA A 57 10.91 -15.66 -5.48
CA ALA A 57 10.42 -15.76 -6.85
C ALA A 57 10.88 -14.59 -7.76
N LEU A 58 11.30 -13.45 -7.18
CA LEU A 58 11.90 -12.32 -7.90
C LEU A 58 13.39 -12.53 -8.24
N ALA A 59 14.00 -13.66 -7.87
CA ALA A 59 15.41 -13.94 -8.14
C ALA A 59 15.75 -13.83 -9.64
N GLY A 60 14.84 -14.28 -10.51
CA GLY A 60 14.90 -14.08 -11.96
C GLY A 60 14.32 -15.26 -12.76
N LYS A 61 14.19 -15.07 -14.07
CA LYS A 61 13.61 -16.07 -14.99
C LYS A 61 14.33 -17.41 -14.95
N ARG A 62 15.68 -17.42 -14.92
CA ARG A 62 16.49 -18.65 -14.84
C ARG A 62 16.19 -19.46 -13.59
N TYR A 63 16.10 -18.81 -12.44
CA TYR A 63 15.75 -19.47 -11.18
C TYR A 63 14.34 -20.06 -11.23
N ARG A 64 13.36 -19.31 -11.73
CA ARG A 64 11.99 -19.84 -11.85
C ARG A 64 11.90 -21.05 -12.78
N ALA A 65 12.71 -21.10 -13.84
CA ALA A 65 12.79 -22.27 -14.72
C ALA A 65 13.24 -23.54 -13.99
N THR A 66 14.10 -23.45 -12.96
CA THR A 66 14.57 -24.63 -12.21
C THR A 66 13.55 -25.16 -11.20
N ILE A 67 12.58 -24.34 -10.78
CA ILE A 67 11.58 -24.70 -9.75
C ILE A 67 10.15 -24.88 -10.31
N GLY A 68 9.99 -24.97 -11.63
CA GLY A 68 8.71 -25.30 -12.28
C GLY A 68 8.27 -24.39 -13.43
N GLY A 69 9.04 -23.36 -13.76
CA GLY A 69 8.74 -22.40 -14.83
C GLY A 69 7.85 -21.24 -14.40
N GLU A 70 7.69 -20.26 -15.28
CA GLU A 70 7.05 -18.98 -14.97
C GLU A 70 5.63 -19.14 -14.41
N TRP A 71 4.76 -19.91 -15.09
CA TRP A 71 3.36 -20.01 -14.70
C TRP A 71 3.16 -20.76 -13.38
N LYS A 72 3.83 -21.91 -13.19
CA LYS A 72 3.70 -22.68 -11.94
C LYS A 72 4.12 -21.82 -10.74
N VAL A 73 5.24 -21.09 -10.86
CA VAL A 73 5.70 -20.20 -9.80
C VAL A 73 4.73 -19.04 -9.60
N ALA A 74 4.30 -18.36 -10.66
CA ALA A 74 3.39 -17.21 -10.57
C ALA A 74 2.05 -17.59 -9.94
N SER A 75 1.44 -18.67 -10.43
CA SER A 75 0.18 -19.19 -9.92
C SER A 75 0.31 -19.59 -8.45
N PHE A 76 1.39 -20.27 -8.07
CA PHE A 76 1.64 -20.65 -6.68
C PHE A 76 1.75 -19.43 -5.76
N ILE A 77 2.59 -18.44 -6.08
CA ILE A 77 2.74 -17.28 -5.19
C ILE A 77 1.47 -16.45 -5.10
N VAL A 78 0.70 -16.32 -6.19
CA VAL A 78 -0.58 -15.58 -6.21
C VAL A 78 -1.62 -16.29 -5.34
N ASP A 79 -1.67 -17.62 -5.37
CA ASP A 79 -2.52 -18.41 -4.50
C ASP A 79 -2.18 -18.19 -3.02
N ARG A 80 -0.88 -18.28 -2.68
CA ARG A 80 -0.40 -18.04 -1.31
C ARG A 80 -0.72 -16.62 -0.85
N MET A 81 -0.47 -15.61 -1.68
CA MET A 81 -0.75 -14.21 -1.37
C MET A 81 -2.25 -13.95 -1.16
N ALA A 82 -3.13 -14.53 -1.98
CA ALA A 82 -4.57 -14.36 -1.83
C ALA A 82 -5.08 -14.93 -0.49
N LYS A 83 -4.56 -16.08 -0.07
CA LYS A 83 -4.97 -16.77 1.18
C LYS A 83 -4.32 -16.23 2.46
N ALA A 84 -3.17 -15.57 2.35
CA ALA A 84 -2.42 -15.06 3.50
C ALA A 84 -3.22 -14.05 4.34
N PRO A 85 -3.01 -13.98 5.66
CA PRO A 85 -3.36 -12.79 6.44
C PRO A 85 -2.76 -11.52 5.81
N LYS A 86 -3.48 -10.40 5.93
CA LYS A 86 -3.13 -9.12 5.31
C LYS A 86 -2.73 -8.10 6.36
N CYS A 87 -1.68 -7.33 6.11
CA CYS A 87 -1.37 -6.16 6.92
C CYS A 87 -0.79 -5.05 6.04
N ARG A 88 -1.53 -3.93 6.00
CA ARG A 88 -1.15 -2.71 5.27
C ARG A 88 -0.38 -1.70 6.13
N ALA A 89 0.04 -2.06 7.34
CA ALA A 89 0.67 -1.11 8.26
C ALA A 89 1.94 -0.46 7.69
N ALA A 90 2.69 -1.13 6.81
CA ALA A 90 3.83 -0.52 6.13
C ALA A 90 3.40 0.59 5.14
N ASP A 91 2.29 0.38 4.43
CA ASP A 91 1.68 1.39 3.55
C ASP A 91 1.06 2.54 4.37
N ASP A 92 0.34 2.22 5.44
CA ASP A 92 -0.24 3.23 6.31
C ASP A 92 0.85 4.06 7.02
N LEU A 93 1.97 3.42 7.40
CA LEU A 93 3.16 4.11 7.91
C LEU A 93 3.79 5.02 6.87
N LEU A 94 3.90 4.56 5.62
CA LEU A 94 4.40 5.36 4.50
C LEU A 94 3.55 6.62 4.29
N LEU A 95 2.24 6.47 4.24
CA LEU A 95 1.33 7.60 4.03
C LEU A 95 1.31 8.54 5.22
N THR A 96 1.38 8.01 6.45
CA THR A 96 1.51 8.81 7.66
C THR A 96 2.80 9.63 7.64
N ALA A 97 3.94 8.99 7.36
CA ALA A 97 5.25 9.65 7.28
C ALA A 97 5.27 10.74 6.20
N ASP A 98 4.73 10.46 5.02
CA ASP A 98 4.75 11.35 3.87
C ASP A 98 3.79 12.55 4.02
N SER A 99 2.54 12.29 4.37
CA SER A 99 1.44 13.24 4.16
C SER A 99 0.84 13.81 5.45
N HIS A 100 1.06 13.18 6.61
CA HIS A 100 0.46 13.68 7.86
C HIS A 100 1.04 15.06 8.25
N PRO A 101 0.21 16.04 8.64
CA PRO A 101 0.65 17.40 8.97
C PRO A 101 1.67 17.46 10.13
N LEU A 102 1.44 16.66 11.18
CA LEU A 102 2.32 16.56 12.36
C LEU A 102 3.81 16.33 12.01
N PHE A 103 4.10 15.57 10.95
CA PHE A 103 5.48 15.21 10.58
C PHE A 103 6.11 16.14 9.53
N ARG A 104 5.46 17.27 9.19
CA ARG A 104 5.99 18.24 8.21
C ARG A 104 7.38 18.74 8.58
N ARG A 105 7.60 19.09 9.85
CA ARG A 105 8.90 19.56 10.33
C ARG A 105 9.95 18.45 10.26
N ALA A 106 9.59 17.23 10.68
CA ALA A 106 10.49 16.09 10.61
C ALA A 106 10.96 15.80 9.17
N ARG A 107 10.09 15.93 8.16
CA ARG A 107 10.49 15.79 6.74
C ARG A 107 11.61 16.77 6.35
N ILE A 108 11.48 18.04 6.76
CA ILE A 108 12.48 19.08 6.48
C ILE A 108 13.78 18.81 7.26
N ASP A 109 13.66 18.60 8.57
CA ASP A 109 14.81 18.48 9.46
C ASP A 109 15.65 17.22 9.16
N LEU A 110 15.00 16.10 8.79
CA LEU A 110 15.69 14.86 8.45
C LEU A 110 16.36 14.92 7.08
N ALA A 111 15.86 15.72 6.14
CA ALA A 111 16.44 15.82 4.80
C ALA A 111 17.91 16.26 4.83
N ALA A 112 18.29 17.11 5.80
CA ALA A 112 19.63 17.65 5.96
C ALA A 112 20.59 16.73 6.75
N LYS A 113 20.13 15.60 7.29
CA LYS A 113 20.96 14.72 8.14
C LYS A 113 21.87 13.81 7.34
N THR A 114 23.02 13.51 7.93
CA THR A 114 23.96 12.49 7.43
C THR A 114 23.33 11.09 7.46
N ILE A 115 23.87 10.15 6.70
CA ILE A 115 23.41 8.75 6.70
C ILE A 115 23.52 8.13 8.09
N ALA A 116 24.64 8.35 8.80
CA ALA A 116 24.84 7.84 10.16
C ALA A 116 23.78 8.37 11.15
N GLU A 117 23.44 9.66 11.09
CA GLU A 117 22.39 10.24 11.92
C GLU A 117 21.01 9.69 11.60
N LEU A 118 20.70 9.46 10.31
CA LEU A 118 19.43 8.88 9.89
C LEU A 118 19.29 7.43 10.37
N ILE A 119 20.35 6.63 10.27
CA ILE A 119 20.36 5.26 10.78
C ILE A 119 20.16 5.26 12.28
N ARG A 120 20.86 6.12 13.03
CA ARG A 120 20.68 6.28 14.48
C ARG A 120 19.24 6.64 14.85
N ILE A 121 18.59 7.51 14.08
CA ILE A 121 17.18 7.87 14.31
C ILE A 121 16.26 6.69 13.97
N ALA A 122 16.47 6.01 12.83
CA ALA A 122 15.65 4.87 12.41
C ALA A 122 15.69 3.69 13.40
N THR A 123 16.84 3.48 14.02
CA THR A 123 17.10 2.39 14.98
C THR A 123 16.83 2.78 16.44
N GLY A 124 16.67 4.08 16.74
CA GLY A 124 16.45 4.58 18.09
C GLY A 124 14.99 4.55 18.57
N ASP A 125 14.70 5.43 19.54
CA ASP A 125 13.45 5.52 20.30
C ASP A 125 12.48 6.59 19.78
N ALA A 126 12.82 7.28 18.68
CA ALA A 126 11.96 8.28 18.07
C ALA A 126 10.57 7.69 17.70
N ALA A 127 9.57 8.57 17.58
CA ALA A 127 8.24 8.16 17.14
C ALA A 127 8.31 7.39 15.80
N LEU A 128 7.52 6.32 15.65
CA LEU A 128 7.61 5.40 14.52
C LEU A 128 7.55 6.09 13.13
N PRO A 129 6.67 7.08 12.86
CA PRO A 129 6.71 7.80 11.57
C PRO A 129 8.00 8.61 11.34
N VAL A 130 8.64 9.11 12.40
CA VAL A 130 9.94 9.80 12.30
C VAL A 130 11.06 8.80 11.99
N ARG A 131 11.04 7.62 12.62
CA ARG A 131 11.96 6.50 12.31
C ARG A 131 11.80 6.06 10.85
N ALA A 132 10.56 5.95 10.37
CA ALA A 132 10.25 5.61 8.99
C ALA A 132 10.76 6.67 8.00
N LEU A 133 10.55 7.97 8.28
CA LEU A 133 11.13 9.04 7.48
C LEU A 133 12.66 8.97 7.43
N ALA A 134 13.30 8.68 8.56
CA ALA A 134 14.75 8.56 8.62
C ALA A 134 15.25 7.38 7.78
N ALA A 135 14.59 6.22 7.87
CA ALA A 135 14.86 5.05 7.04
C ALA A 135 14.64 5.34 5.55
N TRP A 136 13.59 6.07 5.18
CA TRP A 136 13.32 6.42 3.77
C TRP A 136 14.39 7.36 3.21
N TYR A 137 14.83 8.36 3.98
CA TYR A 137 15.95 9.20 3.56
C TYR A 137 17.27 8.41 3.50
N ALA A 138 17.48 7.43 4.38
CA ALA A 138 18.69 6.61 4.40
C ALA A 138 18.78 5.67 3.19
N ILE A 139 17.68 5.06 2.73
CA ILE A 139 17.65 4.28 1.47
C ILE A 139 17.63 5.17 0.21
N GLY A 140 17.42 6.47 0.38
CA GLY A 140 17.39 7.46 -0.68
C GLY A 140 15.98 7.71 -1.21
N THR A 141 15.70 8.98 -1.50
CA THR A 141 14.42 9.42 -2.08
C THR A 141 14.54 9.70 -3.57
N HIS A 142 15.72 9.94 -4.14
CA HIS A 142 15.87 10.13 -5.59
C HIS A 142 15.96 8.78 -6.33
N PRO A 143 15.28 8.58 -7.49
CA PRO A 143 14.37 9.49 -8.19
C PRO A 143 12.89 9.33 -7.79
N ARG A 144 12.61 8.68 -6.65
CA ARG A 144 11.28 8.29 -6.17
C ARG A 144 10.70 9.27 -5.14
N GLN A 145 11.09 10.54 -5.18
CA GLN A 145 10.65 11.51 -4.19
C GLN A 145 9.17 11.83 -4.39
N THR A 146 8.46 12.05 -3.28
CA THR A 146 7.09 12.56 -3.31
C THR A 146 7.11 14.09 -3.40
N LYS A 147 5.93 14.71 -3.48
CA LYS A 147 5.81 16.17 -3.38
C LYS A 147 6.21 16.72 -2.00
N GLN A 148 6.27 15.86 -0.98
CA GLN A 148 6.53 16.24 0.40
C GLN A 148 7.96 15.98 0.84
N LEU A 149 8.74 15.21 0.07
CA LEU A 149 10.10 14.81 0.41
C LEU A 149 11.12 15.43 -0.54
N SER A 150 12.18 16.02 0.02
CA SER A 150 13.36 16.41 -0.74
C SER A 150 14.00 15.21 -1.43
N ALA A 151 14.48 15.39 -2.65
CA ALA A 151 15.27 14.39 -3.36
C ALA A 151 16.68 14.28 -2.75
N ARG A 152 17.14 13.06 -2.45
CA ARG A 152 18.52 12.79 -2.04
C ARG A 152 18.96 11.38 -2.42
N PRO A 153 20.27 11.16 -2.67
CA PRO A 153 20.83 9.81 -2.68
C PRO A 153 20.74 9.19 -1.28
N GLY A 154 20.83 7.87 -1.24
CA GLY A 154 20.90 7.11 0.00
C GLY A 154 21.93 6.00 -0.08
N GLU A 155 22.13 5.32 1.05
CA GLU A 155 23.02 4.18 1.23
C GLU A 155 22.20 3.01 1.80
N PRO A 156 21.43 2.29 0.94
CA PRO A 156 20.56 1.21 1.41
C PRO A 156 21.31 0.13 2.19
N ALA A 157 22.53 -0.23 1.77
CA ALA A 157 23.36 -1.23 2.46
C ALA A 157 23.62 -0.81 3.91
N ALA A 158 24.10 0.42 4.13
CA ALA A 158 24.37 0.96 5.46
C ALA A 158 23.11 0.98 6.33
N LEU A 159 21.93 1.30 5.77
CA LEU A 159 20.69 1.20 6.55
C LEU A 159 20.40 -0.24 7.00
N PHE A 160 20.41 -1.20 6.07
CA PHE A 160 20.07 -2.58 6.42
C PHE A 160 21.09 -3.20 7.39
N ASP A 161 22.38 -2.87 7.24
CA ASP A 161 23.42 -3.26 8.20
C ASP A 161 23.15 -2.65 9.57
N GLY A 162 22.84 -1.35 9.63
CA GLY A 162 22.48 -0.67 10.88
C GLY A 162 21.20 -1.23 11.54
N LEU A 163 20.21 -1.67 10.75
CA LEU A 163 19.02 -2.36 11.30
C LEU A 163 19.40 -3.70 11.96
N CYS A 164 20.30 -4.48 11.35
CA CYS A 164 20.81 -5.71 11.96
C CYS A 164 21.62 -5.42 13.23
N GLU A 165 22.55 -4.46 13.19
CA GLU A 165 23.37 -4.06 14.33
C GLU A 165 22.53 -3.56 15.52
N ALA A 166 21.39 -2.92 15.24
CA ALA A 166 20.43 -2.50 16.25
C ALA A 166 19.57 -3.65 16.83
N GLY A 167 19.82 -4.90 16.42
CA GLY A 167 19.17 -6.09 16.97
C GLY A 167 17.78 -6.38 16.39
N LEU A 168 17.40 -5.79 15.24
CA LEU A 168 16.17 -6.21 14.56
C LEU A 168 16.33 -7.65 14.05
N PRO A 169 15.23 -8.43 13.93
CA PRO A 169 15.32 -9.83 13.50
C PRO A 169 16.01 -9.98 12.13
N HIS A 170 17.20 -10.59 12.11
CA HIS A 170 18.08 -10.66 10.93
C HIS A 170 17.36 -11.22 9.70
N THR A 171 16.59 -12.31 9.85
CA THR A 171 15.83 -12.90 8.74
C THR A 171 14.88 -11.90 8.08
N VAL A 172 14.24 -11.04 8.88
CA VAL A 172 13.27 -10.05 8.38
C VAL A 172 14.00 -8.89 7.69
N VAL A 173 15.12 -8.45 8.26
CA VAL A 173 15.97 -7.43 7.64
C VAL A 173 16.50 -7.93 6.29
N GLU A 174 16.92 -9.19 6.17
CA GLU A 174 17.39 -9.76 4.90
C GLU A 174 16.28 -9.93 3.86
N ILE A 175 15.07 -10.33 4.28
CA ILE A 175 13.90 -10.35 3.39
C ILE A 175 13.62 -8.93 2.86
N ALA A 176 13.68 -7.92 3.73
CA ALA A 176 13.48 -6.53 3.35
C ALA A 176 14.61 -5.98 2.46
N ARG A 177 15.87 -6.33 2.75
CA ARG A 177 17.06 -5.95 1.96
C ARG A 177 16.92 -6.48 0.53
N GLU A 178 16.65 -7.77 0.39
CA GLU A 178 16.48 -8.41 -0.92
C GLU A 178 15.23 -7.89 -1.64
N GLY A 179 14.11 -7.72 -0.92
CA GLY A 179 12.91 -7.07 -1.44
C GLY A 179 13.21 -5.69 -2.02
N PHE A 180 13.87 -4.82 -1.25
CA PHE A 180 14.24 -3.49 -1.67
C PHE A 180 15.14 -3.50 -2.91
N ARG A 181 16.12 -4.40 -2.98
CA ARG A 181 16.98 -4.56 -4.16
C ARG A 181 16.17 -4.87 -5.43
N LYS A 182 15.08 -5.62 -5.31
CA LYS A 182 14.24 -6.06 -6.44
C LYS A 182 13.19 -5.03 -6.85
N ILE A 183 12.54 -4.36 -5.90
CA ILE A 183 11.40 -3.48 -6.18
C ILE A 183 11.67 -2.00 -5.87
N GLY A 184 12.67 -1.71 -5.03
CA GLY A 184 13.10 -0.35 -4.69
C GLY A 184 12.09 0.46 -3.89
N LEU A 185 11.18 -0.20 -3.15
CA LEU A 185 10.11 0.48 -2.43
C LEU A 185 10.46 0.64 -0.94
N PRO A 186 10.19 1.82 -0.34
CA PRO A 186 10.38 2.07 1.10
C PRO A 186 9.54 1.16 2.01
N LEU A 187 8.50 0.50 1.48
CA LEU A 187 7.73 -0.51 2.22
C LEU A 187 8.62 -1.63 2.78
N CYS A 188 9.74 -1.95 2.11
CA CYS A 188 10.63 -3.03 2.53
C CYS A 188 11.28 -2.74 3.91
N PRO A 189 12.06 -1.66 4.09
CA PRO A 189 12.58 -1.33 5.42
C PRO A 189 11.48 -1.01 6.44
N PHE A 190 10.29 -0.57 6.02
CA PHE A 190 9.18 -0.33 6.95
C PHE A 190 8.62 -1.63 7.53
N VAL A 191 8.54 -2.70 6.74
CA VAL A 191 8.20 -4.04 7.25
C VAL A 191 9.21 -4.50 8.31
N ALA A 192 10.51 -4.26 8.09
CA ALA A 192 11.54 -4.57 9.09
C ALA A 192 11.34 -3.77 10.39
N LEU A 193 11.08 -2.45 10.29
CA LEU A 193 10.81 -1.59 11.46
C LEU A 193 9.54 -2.00 12.24
N LEU A 194 8.50 -2.47 11.55
CA LEU A 194 7.22 -2.85 12.14
C LEU A 194 7.26 -4.25 12.79
N CYS A 195 8.13 -5.14 12.32
CA CYS A 195 8.14 -6.54 12.73
C CYS A 195 8.32 -6.74 14.25
N PRO A 196 9.27 -6.08 14.95
CA PRO A 196 9.39 -6.20 16.40
C PRO A 196 8.12 -5.79 17.15
N LEU A 197 7.38 -4.81 16.64
CA LEU A 197 6.12 -4.37 17.25
C LEU A 197 5.01 -5.40 17.02
N ALA A 198 4.92 -5.94 15.81
CA ALA A 198 3.91 -6.93 15.45
C ALA A 198 4.08 -8.26 16.22
N ILE A 199 5.32 -8.68 16.49
CA ILE A 199 5.59 -9.90 17.28
C ILE A 199 5.18 -9.73 18.75
N ASN A 200 5.35 -8.52 19.30
CA ASN A 200 5.12 -8.23 20.72
C ASN A 200 3.70 -7.75 21.04
N GLN A 201 2.84 -7.62 20.04
CA GLN A 201 1.46 -7.19 20.23
C GLN A 201 0.50 -8.32 19.85
N ALA A 202 -0.53 -8.51 20.68
CA ALA A 202 -1.59 -9.46 20.35
C ALA A 202 -2.25 -9.07 19.02
N SER A 203 -2.48 -10.06 18.17
CA SER A 203 -3.13 -9.86 16.87
C SER A 203 -4.31 -10.79 16.69
N VAL A 204 -5.31 -10.31 15.95
CA VAL A 204 -6.48 -11.08 15.55
C VAL A 204 -6.66 -10.93 14.05
N VAL A 205 -7.02 -12.02 13.37
CA VAL A 205 -7.32 -11.99 11.93
C VAL A 205 -8.82 -11.79 11.74
N GLN A 206 -9.20 -10.71 11.07
CA GLN A 206 -10.61 -10.37 10.79
C GLN A 206 -10.76 -9.77 9.40
N ASP A 207 -11.88 -10.04 8.73
CA ASP A 207 -12.23 -9.33 7.50
C ASP A 207 -12.61 -7.88 7.79
N ASP A 208 -12.22 -6.95 6.90
CA ASP A 208 -12.84 -5.63 6.89
C ASP A 208 -14.30 -5.73 6.43
N ASP A 209 -15.09 -4.71 6.78
CA ASP A 209 -16.45 -4.53 6.25
C ASP A 209 -16.40 -4.12 4.77
N LEU A 210 -16.34 -5.12 3.89
CA LEU A 210 -16.24 -4.93 2.45
C LEU A 210 -17.63 -4.58 1.87
N PRO A 211 -17.74 -3.52 1.04
CA PRO A 211 -19.00 -3.23 0.36
C PRO A 211 -19.32 -4.36 -0.64
N LEU A 212 -20.62 -4.50 -0.94
CA LEU A 212 -21.11 -5.50 -1.88
C LEU A 212 -20.34 -5.43 -3.21
N GLU A 213 -19.87 -6.58 -3.66
CA GLU A 213 -19.22 -6.68 -4.96
C GLU A 213 -20.25 -6.62 -6.08
N ILE A 214 -20.11 -5.62 -6.96
CA ILE A 214 -20.94 -5.47 -8.15
C ILE A 214 -20.04 -5.65 -9.37
N MET A 215 -20.42 -6.56 -10.27
CA MET A 215 -19.72 -6.76 -11.54
C MET A 215 -20.08 -5.64 -12.51
N VAL A 216 -19.06 -5.12 -13.20
CA VAL A 216 -19.22 -4.14 -14.26
C VAL A 216 -18.57 -4.70 -15.53
N GLY A 217 -19.41 -5.30 -16.37
CA GLY A 217 -18.95 -6.21 -17.42
C GLY A 217 -18.27 -7.44 -16.82
N GLU A 218 -17.07 -7.76 -17.29
CA GLU A 218 -16.31 -8.94 -16.84
C GLU A 218 -15.44 -8.70 -15.59
N THR A 219 -15.41 -7.47 -15.07
CA THR A 219 -14.54 -7.08 -13.96
C THR A 219 -15.34 -6.49 -12.81
N PRO A 220 -14.93 -6.70 -11.54
CA PRO A 220 -15.60 -6.06 -10.41
C PRO A 220 -15.49 -4.53 -10.45
N GLY A 221 -16.51 -3.83 -9.96
CA GLY A 221 -16.58 -2.37 -9.92
C GLY A 221 -15.41 -1.72 -9.18
N TRP A 222 -14.95 -2.34 -8.08
CA TRP A 222 -13.79 -1.87 -7.31
C TRP A 222 -12.46 -1.90 -8.10
N SER A 223 -12.42 -2.55 -9.26
CA SER A 223 -11.24 -2.52 -10.14
C SER A 223 -11.16 -1.26 -11.01
N ARG A 224 -12.30 -0.56 -11.18
CA ARG A 224 -12.46 0.73 -11.86
C ARG A 224 -12.30 1.88 -10.87
N ASP A 225 -11.05 2.23 -10.59
CA ASP A 225 -10.68 3.27 -9.64
C ASP A 225 -9.96 4.44 -10.31
N VAL A 226 -9.44 5.36 -9.49
CA VAL A 226 -8.73 6.58 -9.94
C VAL A 226 -7.51 6.32 -10.84
N TYR A 227 -7.01 5.07 -10.89
CA TYR A 227 -5.87 4.67 -11.72
C TYR A 227 -6.28 4.08 -13.08
N THR A 228 -7.58 4.01 -13.36
CA THR A 228 -8.15 3.60 -14.65
C THR A 228 -8.86 4.79 -15.28
N ARG A 229 -8.84 4.89 -16.60
CA ARG A 229 -9.54 5.98 -17.30
C ARG A 229 -11.05 5.90 -17.04
N GLU A 230 -11.59 4.69 -17.16
CA GLU A 230 -13.00 4.38 -16.92
C GLU A 230 -13.41 4.71 -15.49
N GLY A 231 -12.57 4.38 -14.50
CA GLY A 231 -12.80 4.75 -13.10
C GLY A 231 -12.70 6.25 -12.84
N ARG A 232 -11.79 6.98 -13.50
CA ARG A 232 -11.74 8.45 -13.40
C ARG A 232 -12.99 9.10 -13.97
N ASN A 233 -13.45 8.65 -15.14
CA ASN A 233 -14.68 9.16 -15.75
C ASN A 233 -15.90 8.87 -14.85
N ALA A 234 -15.95 7.69 -14.20
CA ALA A 234 -17.02 7.38 -13.25
C ALA A 234 -17.01 8.31 -12.04
N LEU A 235 -15.83 8.65 -11.51
CA LEU A 235 -15.69 9.61 -10.41
C LEU A 235 -16.11 11.03 -10.84
N GLU A 236 -15.78 11.43 -12.07
CA GLU A 236 -16.21 12.71 -12.64
C GLU A 236 -17.73 12.80 -12.80
N ALA A 237 -18.36 11.75 -13.33
CA ALA A 237 -19.82 11.65 -13.44
C ALA A 237 -20.49 11.65 -12.06
N PHE A 238 -19.96 10.89 -11.10
CA PHE A 238 -20.44 10.88 -9.72
C PHE A 238 -20.39 12.26 -9.08
N LEU A 239 -19.32 13.04 -9.33
CA LEU A 239 -19.19 14.42 -8.86
C LEU A 239 -20.18 15.41 -9.50
N GLN A 240 -20.89 15.04 -10.57
CA GLN A 240 -21.99 15.84 -11.13
C GLN A 240 -23.36 15.50 -10.54
N SER A 241 -23.46 14.42 -9.75
CA SER A 241 -24.71 14.04 -9.11
C SER A 241 -25.09 14.95 -7.92
N ASP A 242 -26.35 14.85 -7.49
CA ASP A 242 -26.89 15.56 -6.32
C ASP A 242 -26.78 14.79 -5.00
N CYS A 243 -26.00 13.70 -4.96
CA CYS A 243 -25.79 12.94 -3.73
C CYS A 243 -25.04 13.77 -2.66
N GLU A 244 -25.13 13.34 -1.40
CA GLU A 244 -24.51 14.04 -0.27
C GLU A 244 -23.00 14.10 -0.40
N THR A 245 -22.36 13.00 -0.80
CA THR A 245 -20.91 12.94 -1.01
C THR A 245 -20.45 13.95 -2.06
N ALA A 246 -21.12 14.01 -3.21
CA ALA A 246 -20.73 14.90 -4.30
C ALA A 246 -20.88 16.37 -3.92
N ARG A 247 -21.98 16.74 -3.23
CA ARG A 247 -22.17 18.09 -2.67
C ARG A 247 -21.07 18.43 -1.67
N TRP A 248 -20.80 17.55 -0.72
CA TRP A 248 -19.74 17.75 0.27
C TRP A 248 -18.38 18.01 -0.41
N VAL A 249 -18.00 17.21 -1.41
CA VAL A 249 -16.72 17.40 -2.12
C VAL A 249 -16.69 18.75 -2.86
N ARG A 250 -17.79 19.15 -3.50
CA ARG A 250 -17.87 20.44 -4.21
C ARG A 250 -17.71 21.64 -3.28
N ASP A 251 -18.25 21.53 -2.06
CA ASP A 251 -18.23 22.62 -1.08
C ASP A 251 -16.88 22.77 -0.37
N HIS A 252 -16.10 21.68 -0.23
CA HIS A 252 -14.88 21.67 0.59
C HIS A 252 -13.57 21.57 -0.20
N ILE A 253 -13.60 21.04 -1.42
CA ILE A 253 -12.40 20.69 -2.19
C ILE A 253 -12.29 21.55 -3.44
N ARG A 254 -11.08 22.00 -3.77
CA ARG A 254 -10.85 22.84 -4.96
C ARG A 254 -11.18 22.05 -6.24
N PRO A 255 -11.81 22.65 -7.27
CA PRO A 255 -12.23 21.96 -8.50
C PRO A 255 -11.16 21.07 -9.13
N GLY A 256 -9.93 21.56 -9.29
CA GLY A 256 -8.83 20.79 -9.88
C GLY A 256 -8.31 19.60 -9.04
N GLN A 257 -8.82 19.40 -7.82
CA GLN A 257 -8.39 18.34 -6.90
C GLN A 257 -9.49 17.31 -6.61
N MET A 258 -10.75 17.60 -6.96
CA MET A 258 -11.92 16.81 -6.55
C MET A 258 -11.83 15.33 -6.92
N VAL A 259 -11.48 15.01 -8.18
CA VAL A 259 -11.41 13.60 -8.65
C VAL A 259 -10.35 12.80 -7.89
N ASN A 260 -9.16 13.38 -7.68
CA ASN A 260 -8.08 12.69 -6.97
C ASN A 260 -8.39 12.56 -5.47
N PHE A 261 -9.00 13.58 -4.88
CA PHE A 261 -9.49 13.55 -3.51
C PHE A 261 -10.55 12.44 -3.34
N LEU A 262 -11.61 12.46 -4.16
CA LEU A 262 -12.66 11.45 -4.12
C LEU A 262 -12.11 10.05 -4.37
N GLY A 263 -11.16 9.90 -5.30
CA GLY A 263 -10.47 8.62 -5.52
C GLY A 263 -9.75 8.10 -4.27
N THR A 264 -9.18 9.00 -3.45
CA THR A 264 -8.55 8.65 -2.16
C THR A 264 -9.61 8.24 -1.13
N VAL A 265 -10.74 8.95 -1.06
CA VAL A 265 -11.87 8.59 -0.19
C VAL A 265 -12.44 7.21 -0.58
N VAL A 266 -12.70 6.98 -1.87
CA VAL A 266 -13.15 5.69 -2.43
C VAL A 266 -12.16 4.58 -2.12
N PHE A 267 -10.86 4.87 -2.20
CA PHE A 267 -9.85 3.90 -1.77
C PHE A 267 -10.03 3.51 -0.30
N ARG A 268 -10.34 4.43 0.62
CA ARG A 268 -10.54 4.08 2.04
C ARG A 268 -11.82 3.31 2.33
N VAL A 269 -12.89 3.57 1.59
CA VAL A 269 -14.18 2.90 1.80
C VAL A 269 -14.34 1.58 1.05
N GLU A 270 -13.50 1.32 0.04
CA GLU A 270 -13.64 0.14 -0.82
C GLU A 270 -12.29 -0.44 -1.24
N GLY A 271 -11.42 0.39 -1.81
CA GLY A 271 -10.19 -0.08 -2.45
C GLY A 271 -9.24 -0.77 -1.49
N GLY A 272 -8.83 -0.09 -0.43
CA GLY A 272 -7.83 -0.48 0.58
C GLY A 272 -8.35 -1.42 1.68
N LEU A 273 -9.63 -1.80 1.61
CA LEU A 273 -10.19 -2.83 2.48
C LEU A 273 -9.65 -4.21 2.09
N VAL A 274 -9.42 -5.06 3.09
CA VAL A 274 -8.79 -6.37 2.92
C VAL A 274 -9.61 -7.47 3.58
N ARG A 275 -9.55 -8.69 3.04
CA ARG A 275 -9.93 -9.89 3.79
C ARG A 275 -8.77 -10.35 4.66
N ARG A 276 -9.09 -10.98 5.79
CA ARG A 276 -8.14 -11.56 6.75
C ARG A 276 -7.11 -10.54 7.22
N ARG A 277 -7.55 -9.32 7.55
CA ARG A 277 -6.68 -8.29 8.14
C ARG A 277 -6.15 -8.78 9.47
N SER A 278 -4.84 -8.80 9.62
CA SER A 278 -4.21 -8.86 10.93
C SER A 278 -4.41 -7.51 11.62
N ARG A 279 -5.28 -7.50 12.63
CA ARG A 279 -5.59 -6.37 13.52
C ARG A 279 -4.66 -6.43 14.72
N TRP A 280 -3.96 -5.34 14.98
CA TRP A 280 -3.04 -5.20 16.11
C TRP A 280 -2.88 -3.70 16.44
N PRO A 281 -2.59 -3.31 17.69
CA PRO A 281 -2.67 -1.93 18.17
C PRO A 281 -1.96 -0.90 17.29
N THR A 282 -0.68 -1.11 16.96
CA THR A 282 0.07 -0.14 16.14
C THR A 282 -0.44 -0.11 14.69
N GLY A 283 -0.82 -1.26 14.12
CA GLY A 283 -1.41 -1.31 12.78
C GLY A 283 -2.74 -0.55 12.68
N ASP A 284 -3.58 -0.69 13.70
CA ASP A 284 -4.88 -0.02 13.78
C ASP A 284 -4.75 1.49 13.98
N GLU A 285 -3.80 1.92 14.81
CA GLU A 285 -3.50 3.34 15.01
C GLU A 285 -2.96 4.01 13.73
N LEU A 286 -2.06 3.33 13.00
CA LEU A 286 -1.56 3.83 11.71
C LEU A 286 -2.70 3.96 10.69
N ARG A 287 -3.57 2.94 10.59
CA ARG A 287 -4.75 3.00 9.74
C ARG A 287 -5.66 4.16 10.12
N ARG A 288 -5.97 4.33 11.42
CA ARG A 288 -6.82 5.44 11.92
C ARG A 288 -6.25 6.80 11.47
N ARG A 289 -4.96 7.03 11.66
CA ARG A 289 -4.29 8.29 11.25
C ARG A 289 -4.45 8.54 9.76
N VAL A 290 -4.20 7.53 8.93
CA VAL A 290 -4.31 7.70 7.48
C VAL A 290 -5.75 7.89 7.04
N ASP A 291 -6.68 7.13 7.62
CA ASP A 291 -8.10 7.19 7.29
C ASP A 291 -8.71 8.55 7.64
N PHE A 292 -8.26 9.22 8.71
CA PHE A 292 -8.89 10.47 9.16
C PHE A 292 -8.04 11.74 9.01
N GLU A 293 -6.71 11.64 9.11
CA GLU A 293 -5.82 12.80 9.34
C GLU A 293 -4.89 13.10 8.14
N CYS A 294 -4.95 12.30 7.05
CA CYS A 294 -4.03 12.39 5.91
C CYS A 294 -4.66 12.83 4.57
N HIS A 295 -5.82 13.52 4.58
CA HIS A 295 -6.55 13.90 3.34
C HIS A 295 -6.26 15.31 2.82
N GLY A 296 -5.24 15.98 3.37
CA GLY A 296 -4.79 17.30 2.95
C GLY A 296 -5.56 18.46 3.60
N PRO A 297 -5.21 19.71 3.27
CA PRO A 297 -5.67 20.89 3.99
C PRO A 297 -7.18 21.16 3.87
N GLY A 298 -7.83 20.67 2.80
CA GLY A 298 -9.28 20.80 2.62
C GLY A 298 -10.10 19.76 3.41
N CYS A 299 -9.45 18.80 4.07
CA CYS A 299 -10.11 17.75 4.84
C CYS A 299 -9.21 17.32 6.02
N PRO A 300 -9.09 18.14 7.07
CA PRO A 300 -8.28 17.81 8.24
C PRO A 300 -8.84 16.62 9.05
N ASN A 301 -10.14 16.33 8.89
CA ASN A 301 -10.81 15.16 9.45
C ASN A 301 -11.76 14.57 8.41
N ALA A 302 -11.48 13.35 7.93
CA ALA A 302 -12.28 12.70 6.90
C ALA A 302 -13.45 11.85 7.43
N THR A 303 -13.77 11.92 8.73
CA THR A 303 -14.83 11.08 9.33
C THR A 303 -16.17 11.24 8.61
N GLU A 304 -16.60 12.47 8.36
CA GLU A 304 -17.87 12.75 7.70
C GLU A 304 -17.88 12.25 6.25
N ILE A 305 -16.90 12.64 5.44
CA ILE A 305 -16.86 12.28 4.03
C ILE A 305 -16.72 10.77 3.80
N LEU A 306 -16.01 10.05 4.69
CA LEU A 306 -15.96 8.59 4.63
C LEU A 306 -17.32 7.95 4.94
N ARG A 307 -18.08 8.50 5.89
CA ARG A 307 -19.45 8.03 6.18
C ARG A 307 -20.36 8.27 4.99
N LEU A 308 -20.35 9.48 4.41
CA LEU A 308 -21.14 9.82 3.22
C LEU A 308 -20.81 8.88 2.06
N MET A 309 -19.52 8.70 1.75
CA MET A 309 -19.10 7.84 0.66
C MET A 309 -19.47 6.36 0.87
N ARG A 310 -19.48 5.85 2.12
CA ARG A 310 -19.97 4.50 2.39
C ARG A 310 -21.46 4.35 2.05
N ASN A 311 -22.27 5.35 2.38
CA ASN A 311 -23.70 5.36 2.03
C ASN A 311 -23.91 5.47 0.52
N ASP A 312 -23.08 6.25 -0.16
CA ASP A 312 -23.23 6.55 -1.59
C ASP A 312 -22.44 5.58 -2.52
N ILE A 313 -21.75 4.56 -1.98
CA ILE A 313 -20.92 3.64 -2.81
C ILE A 313 -21.75 2.92 -3.87
N GLY A 314 -23.01 2.61 -3.58
CA GLY A 314 -23.94 2.03 -4.54
C GLY A 314 -24.24 2.96 -5.72
N LEU A 315 -24.26 4.27 -5.50
CA LEU A 315 -24.45 5.27 -6.56
C LEU A 315 -23.20 5.35 -7.44
N LEU A 316 -21.99 5.33 -6.87
CA LEU A 316 -20.75 5.26 -7.66
C LEU A 316 -20.70 4.01 -8.53
N ASN A 317 -21.20 2.87 -8.04
CA ASN A 317 -21.25 1.65 -8.84
C ASN A 317 -22.22 1.74 -10.03
N LYS A 318 -23.30 2.53 -9.93
CA LYS A 318 -24.16 2.84 -11.08
C LYS A 318 -23.39 3.64 -12.12
N GLU A 319 -22.65 4.66 -11.71
CA GLU A 319 -21.82 5.45 -12.63
C GLU A 319 -20.76 4.59 -13.30
N ARG A 320 -20.05 3.74 -12.54
CA ARG A 320 -19.07 2.79 -13.10
C ARG A 320 -19.65 1.90 -14.19
N ALA A 321 -20.93 1.51 -14.07
CA ALA A 321 -21.63 0.69 -15.06
C ALA A 321 -21.98 1.44 -16.35
N ASN A 322 -22.15 2.76 -16.27
CA ASN A 322 -22.49 3.59 -17.42
C ASN A 322 -21.28 4.04 -18.24
N VAL A 323 -20.07 4.01 -17.66
CA VAL A 323 -18.82 4.29 -18.38
C VAL A 323 -18.24 2.98 -18.94
N GLY A 324 -18.77 2.56 -20.09
CA GLY A 324 -18.29 1.44 -20.90
C GLY A 324 -17.57 1.92 -22.14
#